data_AF-B3NF54-F1
#
_entry.id   AF-B3NF54-F1
#
_cell.length_a   1.000
_cell.length_b   1.000
_cell.length_c   1.000
_cell.angle_alpha   90.00
_cell.angle_beta   90.00
_cell.angle_gamma   90.00
#
_symmetry.space_group_name_H-M   'P 1'
#
loop_
_entity.id
_entity.type
_entity.pdbx_description
1 polymer ?
#
loop_
_entity_poly.entity_id
_entity_poly.type
_entity_poly.pdbx_seq_one_letter_code
_entity_poly.pdbx_strand_id
1 'polypeptide(L)'
;MTTHFSNVLRQAFKTFDRANHASFNANLQHLRQLTDELTYRDLHLRDELFRNGGSHRAPCSYMHIFEDDRFSMSLFIVRGASTIPLHDHPMMFGLLRCIWGQLRVDSFSHQIGPDESLTYDPHPTVVKVNAEEPTLVTPASPCATLTPIKRNYHQIGQIGNDVAAFFDILSPPYDADIPTYGPRQCRFYRVKADGNQVQLHCIPSPDTYYCDVVETPESVVQTVFQCADEVYAENASGTQ
;
A
#
# COMPACT_ATOMS: atom_id res chain seq x y z
N MET A 1 22.94 -3.82 -7.58
CA MET A 1 21.60 -4.42 -7.50
C MET A 1 21.64 -5.43 -6.37
N THR A 2 20.82 -5.27 -5.34
CA THR A 2 20.63 -6.37 -4.38
C THR A 2 19.70 -7.39 -5.04
N THR A 3 19.97 -8.67 -4.85
CA THR A 3 19.10 -9.74 -5.34
C THR A 3 17.71 -9.68 -4.71
N HIS A 4 17.60 -9.09 -3.52
CA HIS A 4 16.40 -9.10 -2.68
C HIS A 4 15.19 -8.39 -3.29
N PHE A 5 15.34 -7.15 -3.77
CA PHE A 5 14.21 -6.44 -4.40
C PHE A 5 13.69 -7.20 -5.64
N SER A 6 14.59 -7.77 -6.44
CA SER A 6 14.19 -8.60 -7.59
C SER A 6 13.41 -9.87 -7.19
N ASN A 7 13.69 -10.43 -6.00
CA ASN A 7 12.94 -11.56 -5.46
C ASN A 7 11.54 -11.12 -4.98
N VAL A 8 11.43 -9.99 -4.29
CA VAL A 8 10.14 -9.40 -3.88
C VAL A 8 9.26 -9.15 -5.12
N LEU A 9 9.81 -8.56 -6.18
CA LEU A 9 9.07 -8.26 -7.40
C LEU A 9 8.62 -9.52 -8.16
N ARG A 10 9.52 -10.50 -8.39
CA ARG A 10 9.14 -11.78 -9.01
C ARG A 10 8.09 -12.53 -8.18
N GLN A 11 8.21 -12.50 -6.86
CA GLN A 11 7.21 -13.13 -5.99
C GLN A 11 5.88 -12.37 -6.01
N ALA A 12 5.85 -11.05 -6.20
CA ALA A 12 4.62 -10.29 -6.38
C ALA A 12 3.91 -10.67 -7.68
N PHE A 13 4.63 -10.72 -8.81
CA PHE A 13 4.10 -11.24 -10.08
C PHE A 13 3.49 -12.63 -9.90
N LYS A 14 4.22 -13.57 -9.29
CA LYS A 14 3.73 -14.93 -9.01
C LYS A 14 2.51 -14.95 -8.06
N THR A 15 2.46 -14.04 -7.08
CA THR A 15 1.38 -13.99 -6.08
C THR A 15 0.07 -13.50 -6.68
N PHE A 16 0.13 -12.48 -7.54
CA PHE A 16 -1.06 -11.81 -8.09
C PHE A 16 -1.43 -12.26 -9.51
N ASP A 17 -0.71 -13.24 -10.07
CA ASP A 17 -1.13 -13.92 -11.29
C ASP A 17 -2.38 -14.78 -11.06
N ARG A 18 -3.38 -14.65 -11.94
CA ARG A 18 -4.64 -15.40 -11.89
C ARG A 18 -4.42 -16.91 -12.03
N ALA A 19 -3.39 -17.35 -12.76
CA ALA A 19 -3.01 -18.76 -12.88
C ALA A 19 -2.62 -19.37 -11.51
N ASN A 20 -2.13 -18.56 -10.58
CA ASN A 20 -1.70 -18.98 -9.25
C ASN A 20 -2.77 -18.85 -8.16
N HIS A 21 -4.04 -18.57 -8.51
CA HIS A 21 -5.13 -18.36 -7.55
C HIS A 21 -5.27 -19.49 -6.51
N ALA A 22 -5.11 -20.75 -6.91
CA ALA A 22 -5.15 -21.91 -6.00
C ALA A 22 -4.04 -21.92 -4.93
N SER A 23 -2.92 -21.23 -5.20
CA SER A 23 -1.77 -21.09 -4.30
C SER A 23 -1.64 -19.69 -3.68
N PHE A 24 -2.63 -18.80 -3.89
CA PHE A 24 -2.59 -17.40 -3.49
C PHE A 24 -2.14 -17.17 -2.04
N ASN A 25 -2.76 -17.87 -1.07
CA ASN A 25 -2.43 -17.70 0.35
C ASN A 25 -0.97 -18.05 0.68
N ALA A 26 -0.42 -19.12 0.06
CA ALA A 26 0.96 -19.53 0.26
C ALA A 26 1.94 -18.56 -0.42
N ASN A 27 1.60 -18.10 -1.63
CA ASN A 27 2.38 -17.10 -2.35
C ASN A 27 2.40 -15.75 -1.63
N LEU A 28 1.25 -15.30 -1.08
CA LEU A 28 1.13 -14.07 -0.31
C LEU A 28 1.90 -14.15 1.01
N GLN A 29 1.88 -15.31 1.69
CA GLN A 29 2.71 -15.54 2.87
C GLN A 29 4.21 -15.45 2.54
N HIS A 30 4.64 -15.99 1.38
CA HIS A 30 6.03 -15.89 0.96
C HIS A 30 6.43 -14.47 0.52
N LEU A 31 5.54 -13.76 -0.20
CA LEU A 31 5.73 -12.35 -0.54
C LEU A 31 5.89 -11.50 0.72
N ARG A 32 5.05 -11.74 1.72
CA ARG A 32 5.12 -11.09 3.03
C ARG A 32 6.47 -11.32 3.72
N GLN A 33 7.00 -12.55 3.70
CA GLN A 33 8.32 -12.86 4.28
C GLN A 33 9.46 -12.11 3.57
N LEU A 34 9.48 -12.09 2.24
CA LEU A 34 10.48 -11.32 1.48
C LEU A 34 10.34 -9.81 1.74
N THR A 35 9.11 -9.34 1.90
CA THR A 35 8.79 -7.92 2.17
C THR A 35 9.16 -7.51 3.60
N ASP A 36 9.00 -8.40 4.59
CA ASP A 36 9.46 -8.22 5.97
C ASP A 36 10.98 -7.93 6.04
N GLU A 37 11.77 -8.50 5.13
CA GLU A 37 13.22 -8.33 5.04
C GLU A 37 13.66 -7.12 4.20
N LEU A 38 12.77 -6.51 3.41
CA LEU A 38 13.12 -5.42 2.49
C LEU A 38 13.58 -4.16 3.24
N THR A 39 14.64 -3.51 2.73
CA THR A 39 15.18 -2.25 3.25
C THR A 39 15.25 -1.17 2.18
N TYR A 40 15.44 0.09 2.60
CA TYR A 40 15.65 1.21 1.67
C TYR A 40 16.91 1.05 0.78
N ARG A 41 17.88 0.21 1.20
CA ARG A 41 19.12 -0.05 0.45
C ARG A 41 18.91 -1.00 -0.71
N ASP A 42 17.93 -1.91 -0.61
CA ASP A 42 17.55 -2.80 -1.70
C ASP A 42 16.91 -2.03 -2.86
N LEU A 43 16.23 -0.93 -2.53
CA LEU A 43 15.71 0.08 -3.46
C LEU A 43 16.78 1.12 -3.87
N HIS A 44 18.06 0.90 -3.52
CA HIS A 44 19.19 1.80 -3.76
C HIS A 44 18.96 3.27 -3.35
N LEU A 45 18.11 3.52 -2.34
CA LEU A 45 17.80 4.87 -1.87
C LEU A 45 18.94 5.42 -1.01
N ARG A 46 19.18 6.73 -1.11
CA ARG A 46 20.20 7.43 -0.33
C ARG A 46 19.58 8.06 0.90
N ASP A 47 20.26 7.98 2.06
CA ASP A 47 19.84 8.56 3.34
C ASP A 47 19.43 10.05 3.24
N GLU A 48 19.97 10.79 2.28
CA GLU A 48 19.62 12.18 1.95
C GLU A 48 18.13 12.39 1.66
N LEU A 49 17.46 11.39 1.07
CA LEU A 49 16.03 11.39 0.78
C LEU A 49 15.16 11.48 2.05
N PHE A 50 15.68 10.92 3.15
CA PHE A 50 15.03 10.86 4.45
C PHE A 50 15.50 11.95 5.42
N ARG A 51 16.30 12.92 4.96
CA ARG A 51 16.66 14.10 5.77
C ARG A 51 15.51 15.11 5.75
N ASN A 52 15.28 15.75 6.90
CA ASN A 52 14.45 16.95 7.01
C ASN A 52 15.07 18.07 6.14
N GLY A 53 14.46 18.32 4.99
CA GLY A 53 14.76 19.48 4.13
C GLY A 53 14.07 20.74 4.64
N GLY A 54 14.48 21.90 4.11
CA GLY A 54 13.91 23.19 4.48
C GLY A 54 12.42 23.35 4.16
N SER A 55 11.86 24.50 4.54
CA SER A 55 10.47 24.88 4.24
C SER A 55 10.13 24.75 2.76
N HIS A 56 8.85 24.51 2.47
CA HIS A 56 8.26 24.29 1.12
C HIS A 56 8.32 22.87 0.53
N ARG A 57 8.36 21.82 1.36
CA ARG A 57 8.01 20.45 0.92
C ARG A 57 6.54 20.13 1.17
N ALA A 58 5.98 19.24 0.36
CA ALA A 58 4.67 18.67 0.59
C ALA A 58 4.65 17.81 1.89
N PRO A 59 3.46 17.62 2.51
CA PRO A 59 3.27 16.76 3.68
C PRO A 59 3.78 15.33 3.48
N CYS A 60 3.69 14.84 2.24
CA CYS A 60 4.19 13.54 1.82
C CYS A 60 5.02 13.66 0.53
N SER A 61 5.87 12.67 0.25
CA SER A 61 6.39 12.42 -1.10
C SER A 61 5.95 11.05 -1.58
N TYR A 62 5.65 10.94 -2.87
CA TYR A 62 5.28 9.69 -3.55
C TYR A 62 6.34 9.33 -4.60
N MET A 63 6.70 8.05 -4.63
CA MET A 63 7.60 7.45 -5.61
C MET A 63 6.91 6.23 -6.22
N HIS A 64 6.65 6.30 -7.53
CA HIS A 64 6.10 5.19 -8.32
C HIS A 64 7.20 4.21 -8.71
N ILE A 65 7.08 2.93 -8.35
CA ILE A 65 8.10 1.91 -8.63
C ILE A 65 7.65 0.98 -9.77
N PHE A 66 6.42 0.48 -9.71
CA PHE A 66 5.82 -0.38 -10.73
C PHE A 66 4.29 -0.38 -10.62
N GLU A 67 3.59 -0.58 -11.74
CA GLU A 67 2.15 -0.89 -11.77
C GLU A 67 1.76 -1.65 -13.03
N ASP A 68 0.86 -2.63 -12.90
CA ASP A 68 0.10 -3.26 -13.98
C ASP A 68 -1.34 -3.59 -13.51
N ASP A 69 -2.11 -4.36 -14.27
CA ASP A 69 -3.48 -4.74 -13.90
C ASP A 69 -3.58 -5.70 -12.69
N ARG A 70 -2.44 -6.26 -12.23
CA ARG A 70 -2.36 -7.23 -11.14
C ARG A 70 -1.99 -6.56 -9.82
N PHE A 71 -1.00 -5.67 -9.80
CA PHE A 71 -0.56 -4.96 -8.59
C PHE A 71 0.24 -3.70 -8.89
N SER A 72 0.36 -2.84 -7.87
CA SER A 72 1.33 -1.74 -7.86
C SER A 72 2.33 -1.85 -6.72
N MET A 73 3.48 -1.23 -6.93
CA MET A 73 4.52 -0.99 -5.94
C MET A 73 4.84 0.50 -5.90
N SER A 74 4.83 1.05 -4.70
CA SER A 74 5.15 2.47 -4.50
C SER A 74 5.87 2.69 -3.18
N LEU A 75 6.36 3.91 -2.99
CA LEU A 75 7.00 4.33 -1.75
C LEU A 75 6.48 5.71 -1.36
N PHE A 76 6.13 5.85 -0.09
CA PHE A 76 5.67 7.09 0.51
C PHE A 76 6.65 7.56 1.58
N ILE A 77 6.89 8.87 1.65
CA ILE A 77 7.72 9.52 2.67
C ILE A 77 6.86 10.55 3.40
N VAL A 78 6.61 10.34 4.69
CA VAL A 78 5.81 11.22 5.55
C VAL A 78 6.76 12.05 6.42
N ARG A 79 6.55 13.37 6.50
CA ARG A 79 7.49 14.30 7.17
C ARG A 79 6.83 15.18 8.23
N GLY A 80 7.52 15.36 9.35
CA GLY A 80 7.00 16.14 10.49
C GLY A 80 5.71 15.51 11.03
N ALA A 81 4.87 16.31 11.70
CA ALA A 81 3.56 15.87 12.19
C ALA A 81 2.50 15.64 11.08
N SER A 82 2.91 15.35 9.84
CA SER A 82 2.01 15.09 8.71
C SER A 82 1.43 13.67 8.75
N THR A 83 0.30 13.49 8.09
CA THR A 83 -0.34 12.18 7.86
C THR A 83 -0.73 12.02 6.40
N ILE A 84 -0.72 10.77 5.93
CA ILE A 84 -1.62 10.34 4.86
C ILE A 84 -2.99 10.20 5.53
N PRO A 85 -4.03 10.97 5.13
CA PRO A 85 -5.32 10.97 5.80
C PRO A 85 -5.99 9.60 5.77
N LEU A 86 -7.01 9.41 6.61
CA LEU A 86 -7.77 8.17 6.64
C LEU A 86 -8.42 7.89 5.27
N HIS A 87 -8.03 6.78 4.65
CA HIS A 87 -8.49 6.37 3.32
C HIS A 87 -8.78 4.86 3.25
N ASP A 88 -9.42 4.41 2.17
CA ASP A 88 -9.79 3.00 1.91
C ASP A 88 -9.06 2.35 0.75
N HIS A 89 -8.94 1.01 0.80
CA HIS A 89 -8.29 0.20 -0.23
C HIS A 89 -9.23 -0.83 -0.86
N PRO A 90 -10.34 -0.45 -1.51
CA PRO A 90 -11.26 -1.42 -2.12
C PRO A 90 -11.87 -2.34 -1.05
N MET A 91 -11.88 -3.68 -1.15
CA MET A 91 -11.56 -4.60 -2.26
C MET A 91 -10.09 -4.94 -2.64
N MET A 92 -9.05 -4.55 -1.88
CA MET A 92 -7.62 -4.83 -2.18
C MET A 92 -6.95 -5.68 -1.08
N PHE A 93 -5.86 -6.35 -1.43
CA PHE A 93 -4.84 -6.81 -0.49
C PHE A 93 -3.66 -5.84 -0.52
N GLY A 94 -3.01 -5.62 0.63
CA GLY A 94 -1.88 -4.70 0.71
C GLY A 94 -0.82 -5.10 1.74
N LEU A 95 0.44 -4.76 1.46
CA LEU A 95 1.61 -5.01 2.30
C LEU A 95 2.42 -3.71 2.49
N LEU A 96 2.28 -3.09 3.66
CA LEU A 96 2.97 -1.86 4.05
C LEU A 96 4.23 -2.19 4.86
N ARG A 97 5.41 -1.94 4.29
CA ARG A 97 6.71 -2.15 4.90
C ARG A 97 7.38 -0.82 5.26
N CYS A 98 7.47 -0.51 6.54
CA CYS A 98 8.29 0.61 7.00
C CYS A 98 9.77 0.33 6.71
N ILE A 99 10.42 1.23 5.97
CA ILE A 99 11.83 1.13 5.55
C ILE A 99 12.71 2.24 6.17
N TRP A 100 12.10 3.28 6.74
CA TRP A 100 12.78 4.35 7.48
C TRP A 100 11.88 4.95 8.56
N GLY A 101 12.47 5.34 9.68
CA GLY A 101 11.78 6.09 10.75
C GLY A 101 10.76 5.26 11.52
N GLN A 102 9.65 5.91 11.91
CA GLN A 102 8.58 5.30 12.70
C GLN A 102 7.21 5.81 12.24
N LEU A 103 6.30 4.89 11.97
CA LEU A 103 4.94 5.17 11.50
C LEU A 103 3.92 4.72 12.55
N ARG A 104 2.98 5.60 12.87
CA ARG A 104 1.71 5.24 13.51
C ARG A 104 0.72 4.88 12.41
N VAL A 105 0.12 3.70 12.51
CA VAL A 105 -0.95 3.25 11.63
C VAL A 105 -2.20 3.01 12.46
N ASP A 106 -3.18 3.91 12.32
CA ASP A 106 -4.51 3.78 12.91
C ASP A 106 -5.42 3.11 11.86
N SER A 107 -5.90 1.90 12.12
CA SER A 107 -6.64 1.09 11.14
C SER A 107 -8.07 0.79 11.59
N PHE A 108 -8.96 0.58 10.61
CA PHE A 108 -10.32 0.11 10.82
C PHE A 108 -10.64 -1.02 9.83
N SER A 109 -11.40 -2.00 10.31
CA SER A 109 -11.86 -3.15 9.54
C SER A 109 -13.36 -3.01 9.27
N HIS A 110 -13.84 -3.47 8.12
CA HIS A 110 -15.27 -3.51 7.82
C HIS A 110 -16.03 -4.28 8.90
N GLN A 111 -17.20 -3.77 9.31
CA GLN A 111 -18.12 -4.50 10.18
C GLN A 111 -19.10 -5.30 9.31
N ILE A 112 -18.83 -6.60 9.16
CA ILE A 112 -19.59 -7.53 8.31
C ILE A 112 -20.15 -8.66 9.20
N GLY A 113 -21.38 -9.11 8.92
CA GLY A 113 -21.98 -10.26 9.59
C GLY A 113 -21.27 -11.59 9.29
N PRO A 114 -21.43 -12.64 10.12
CA PRO A 114 -20.75 -13.93 9.92
C PRO A 114 -20.98 -14.59 8.56
N ASP A 115 -22.19 -14.42 8.00
CA ASP A 115 -22.65 -15.01 6.74
C ASP A 115 -22.80 -13.95 5.61
N GLU A 116 -22.31 -12.73 5.82
CA GLU A 116 -22.44 -11.63 4.87
C GLU A 116 -21.20 -11.51 3.99
N SER A 117 -21.39 -11.41 2.68
CA SER A 117 -20.31 -11.17 1.73
C SER A 117 -20.01 -9.68 1.58
N LEU A 118 -18.73 -9.30 1.65
CA LEU A 118 -18.28 -7.95 1.31
C LEU A 118 -18.80 -7.56 -0.09
N THR A 119 -19.58 -6.49 -0.13
CA THR A 119 -20.13 -5.91 -1.36
C THR A 119 -19.48 -4.55 -1.59
N TYR A 120 -19.05 -4.27 -2.82
CA TYR A 120 -18.46 -2.98 -3.16
C TYR A 120 -19.56 -1.91 -3.31
N ASP A 121 -19.43 -0.82 -2.54
CA ASP A 121 -20.23 0.39 -2.73
C ASP A 121 -19.46 1.39 -3.61
N PRO A 122 -19.98 1.77 -4.79
CA PRO A 122 -19.37 2.82 -5.61
C PRO A 122 -19.57 4.25 -5.07
N HIS A 123 -20.51 4.47 -4.14
CA HIS A 123 -20.86 5.80 -3.61
C HIS A 123 -21.06 5.80 -2.08
N PRO A 124 -20.08 5.31 -1.28
CA PRO A 124 -20.23 5.21 0.16
C PRO A 124 -20.34 6.60 0.81
N THR A 125 -21.33 6.77 1.67
CA THR A 125 -21.50 8.00 2.47
C THR A 125 -21.12 7.79 3.94
N VAL A 126 -21.48 6.64 4.49
CA VAL A 126 -21.16 6.21 5.87
C VAL A 126 -20.86 4.71 5.86
N VAL A 127 -19.71 4.31 6.40
CA VAL A 127 -19.33 2.91 6.58
C VAL A 127 -19.25 2.58 8.07
N LYS A 128 -19.80 1.44 8.49
CA LYS A 128 -19.69 0.92 9.86
C LYS A 128 -18.43 0.08 9.97
N VAL A 129 -17.60 0.37 10.97
CA VAL A 129 -16.28 -0.26 11.10
C VAL A 129 -15.97 -0.66 12.54
N ASN A 130 -15.11 -1.66 12.67
CA ASN A 130 -14.42 -1.96 13.92
C ASN A 130 -13.08 -1.23 13.92
N ALA A 131 -12.80 -0.43 14.95
CA ALA A 131 -11.47 0.11 15.17
C ALA A 131 -10.49 -1.02 15.55
N GLU A 132 -9.29 -1.00 14.98
CA GLU A 132 -8.20 -1.91 15.33
C GLU A 132 -7.22 -1.17 16.26
N GLU A 133 -6.44 -1.92 17.04
CA GLU A 133 -5.43 -1.33 17.92
C GLU A 133 -4.37 -0.54 17.11
N PRO A 134 -4.10 0.74 17.44
CA PRO A 134 -3.09 1.54 16.76
C PRO A 134 -1.71 0.86 16.77
N THR A 135 -1.13 0.68 15.59
CA THR A 135 0.13 -0.08 15.44
C THR A 135 1.30 0.85 15.17
N LEU A 136 2.43 0.62 15.86
CA LEU A 136 3.70 1.26 15.59
C LEU A 136 4.54 0.41 14.63
N VAL A 137 4.73 0.89 13.41
CA VAL A 137 5.48 0.20 12.35
C VAL A 137 6.85 0.86 12.16
N THR A 138 7.90 0.08 12.32
CA THR A 138 9.31 0.49 12.22
C THR A 138 10.04 -0.45 11.25
N PRO A 139 11.30 -0.16 10.83
CA PRO A 139 12.10 -1.10 10.05
C PRO A 139 12.38 -2.45 10.72
N ALA A 140 12.20 -2.55 12.05
CA ALA A 140 12.27 -3.81 12.79
C ALA A 140 10.91 -4.52 12.94
N SER A 141 9.81 -3.86 12.60
CA SER A 141 8.47 -4.45 12.60
C SER A 141 8.25 -5.24 11.31
N PRO A 142 7.56 -6.40 11.34
CA PRO A 142 7.02 -7.01 10.13
C PRO A 142 6.13 -6.03 9.35
N CYS A 143 5.99 -6.20 8.05
CA CYS A 143 5.08 -5.40 7.24
C CYS A 143 3.64 -5.58 7.72
N ALA A 144 2.90 -4.46 7.79
CA ALA A 144 1.48 -4.47 8.07
C ALA A 144 0.72 -5.01 6.85
N THR A 145 -0.30 -5.82 7.09
CA THR A 145 -1.12 -6.42 6.03
C THR A 145 -2.55 -5.91 6.15
N LEU A 146 -3.12 -5.47 5.01
CA LEU A 146 -4.55 -5.24 4.83
C LEU A 146 -5.15 -6.26 3.86
N THR A 147 -6.45 -6.48 4.00
CA THR A 147 -7.28 -7.28 3.10
C THR A 147 -8.57 -6.51 2.83
N PRO A 148 -9.43 -6.95 1.88
CA PRO A 148 -10.68 -6.26 1.58
C PRO A 148 -11.60 -6.02 2.78
N ILE A 149 -11.44 -6.80 3.85
CA ILE A 149 -12.22 -6.71 5.09
C ILE A 149 -11.37 -6.16 6.26
N LYS A 150 -10.12 -6.63 6.40
CA LYS A 150 -9.26 -6.34 7.57
C LYS A 150 -8.32 -5.18 7.30
N ARG A 151 -8.38 -4.12 8.13
CA ARG A 151 -7.52 -2.93 8.03
C ARG A 151 -7.58 -2.21 6.68
N ASN A 152 -8.69 -2.41 5.96
CA ASN A 152 -8.96 -1.82 4.66
C ASN A 152 -8.99 -0.29 4.70
N TYR A 153 -9.33 0.28 5.86
CA TYR A 153 -9.29 1.70 6.13
C TYR A 153 -8.11 2.00 7.05
N HIS A 154 -7.24 2.95 6.69
CA HIS A 154 -6.20 3.39 7.61
C HIS A 154 -5.76 4.84 7.43
N GLN A 155 -5.22 5.42 8.52
CA GLN A 155 -4.47 6.66 8.52
C GLN A 155 -3.02 6.33 8.88
N ILE A 156 -2.06 6.90 8.14
CA ILE A 156 -0.64 6.63 8.33
C ILE A 156 0.06 7.96 8.67
N GLY A 157 0.63 8.06 9.86
CA GLY A 157 1.31 9.25 10.35
C GLY A 157 2.75 8.98 10.78
N GLN A 158 3.60 9.99 10.68
CA GLN A 158 4.92 9.97 11.32
C GLN A 158 4.75 10.27 12.83
N ILE A 159 5.55 9.66 13.70
CA ILE A 159 5.53 9.97 15.14
C ILE A 159 6.57 11.06 15.49
N GLY A 160 6.08 12.25 15.83
CA GLY A 160 6.90 13.37 16.30
C GLY A 160 7.11 14.42 15.21
N ASN A 161 8.36 14.76 14.93
CA ASN A 161 8.78 15.80 13.98
C ASN A 161 9.94 15.33 13.07
N ASP A 162 10.02 14.03 12.79
CA ASP A 162 11.08 13.42 11.99
C ASP A 162 10.54 13.01 10.61
N VAL A 163 11.28 12.16 9.89
CA VAL A 163 10.86 11.55 8.62
C VAL A 163 10.61 10.06 8.83
N ALA A 164 9.55 9.55 8.22
CA ALA A 164 9.34 8.11 8.08
C ALA A 164 9.00 7.76 6.63
N ALA A 165 9.34 6.55 6.20
CA ALA A 165 9.02 6.08 4.86
C ALA A 165 8.60 4.62 4.87
N PHE A 166 7.63 4.30 4.01
CA PHE A 166 7.21 2.93 3.76
C PHE A 166 7.19 2.62 2.26
N PHE A 167 7.52 1.37 1.95
CA PHE A 167 7.25 0.72 0.69
C PHE A 167 5.89 0.03 0.79
N ASP A 168 5.07 0.09 -0.26
CA ASP A 168 3.72 -0.45 -0.29
C ASP A 168 3.53 -1.32 -1.53
N ILE A 169 2.90 -2.48 -1.35
CA ILE A 169 2.45 -3.36 -2.45
C ILE A 169 0.94 -3.48 -2.35
N LEU A 170 0.21 -3.14 -3.42
CA LEU A 170 -1.25 -3.14 -3.44
C LEU A 170 -1.79 -3.97 -4.62
N SER A 171 -2.76 -4.85 -4.38
CA SER A 171 -3.36 -5.70 -5.42
C SER A 171 -4.87 -5.91 -5.26
N PRO A 172 -5.68 -5.70 -6.32
CA PRO A 172 -5.33 -4.93 -7.52
C PRO A 172 -4.97 -3.48 -7.18
N PRO A 173 -4.32 -2.72 -8.08
CA PRO A 173 -4.05 -1.31 -7.85
C PRO A 173 -5.33 -0.46 -7.81
N TYR A 174 -5.17 0.81 -7.42
CA TYR A 174 -6.14 1.85 -7.73
C TYR A 174 -6.28 2.05 -9.25
N ASP A 175 -7.39 2.63 -9.67
CA ASP A 175 -7.82 2.84 -11.06
C ASP A 175 -7.96 1.58 -11.94
N ALA A 176 -7.42 0.43 -11.53
CA ALA A 176 -7.75 -0.87 -12.10
C ALA A 176 -9.25 -1.18 -11.93
N ASP A 177 -9.88 -1.66 -13.00
CA ASP A 177 -11.33 -1.87 -13.04
C ASP A 177 -11.82 -2.91 -12.01
N ILE A 178 -12.81 -2.52 -11.23
CA ILE A 178 -13.68 -3.45 -10.51
C ILE A 178 -14.78 -3.89 -11.48
N PRO A 179 -14.93 -5.20 -11.78
CA PRO A 179 -15.95 -5.68 -12.71
C PRO A 179 -17.34 -5.14 -12.38
N THR A 180 -18.05 -4.62 -13.38
CA THR A 180 -19.37 -3.94 -13.27
C THR A 180 -19.34 -2.49 -12.75
N TYR A 181 -18.31 -2.07 -12.00
CA TYR A 181 -18.31 -0.75 -11.33
C TYR A 181 -17.33 0.27 -11.91
N GLY A 182 -16.33 -0.16 -12.68
CA GLY A 182 -15.32 0.72 -13.27
C GLY A 182 -14.10 0.94 -12.36
N PRO A 183 -13.35 2.04 -12.53
CA PRO A 183 -12.03 2.22 -11.91
C PRO A 183 -12.10 2.29 -10.39
N ARG A 184 -11.12 1.66 -9.74
CA ARG A 184 -11.01 1.59 -8.29
C ARG A 184 -10.51 2.90 -7.68
N GLN A 185 -11.41 3.66 -7.08
CA GLN A 185 -11.08 4.93 -6.43
C GLN A 185 -10.60 4.75 -4.99
N CYS A 186 -9.53 5.47 -4.63
CA CYS A 186 -9.18 5.77 -3.24
C CYS A 186 -10.14 6.86 -2.71
N ARG A 187 -10.78 6.62 -1.57
CA ARG A 187 -11.68 7.59 -0.92
C ARG A 187 -11.16 7.97 0.46
N PHE A 188 -11.46 9.20 0.87
CA PHE A 188 -11.04 9.73 2.16
C PHE A 188 -12.21 9.76 3.14
N TYR A 189 -11.91 9.61 4.43
CA TYR A 189 -12.91 9.50 5.48
C TYR A 189 -12.56 10.33 6.71
N ARG A 190 -13.59 10.66 7.50
CA ARG A 190 -13.44 11.13 8.87
C ARG A 190 -14.14 10.17 9.83
N VAL A 191 -13.49 9.90 10.97
CA VAL A 191 -14.05 9.09 12.05
C VAL A 191 -15.16 9.85 12.76
N LYS A 192 -16.27 9.18 13.07
CA LYS A 192 -17.33 9.66 13.96
C LYS A 192 -17.75 8.54 14.91
N ALA A 193 -17.84 8.85 16.19
CA ALA A 193 -18.46 7.96 17.18
C ALA A 193 -19.98 8.12 17.14
N ASP A 194 -20.71 7.01 17.15
CA ASP A 194 -22.17 6.95 17.23
C ASP A 194 -22.56 5.97 18.34
N GLY A 195 -22.63 6.47 19.57
CA GLY A 195 -22.73 5.64 20.78
C GLY A 195 -21.51 4.71 20.92
N ASN A 196 -21.77 3.40 20.91
CA ASN A 196 -20.73 2.36 20.98
C ASN A 196 -20.22 1.91 19.59
N GLN A 197 -20.72 2.51 18.50
CA GLN A 197 -20.31 2.17 17.13
C GLN A 197 -19.34 3.23 16.57
N VAL A 198 -18.36 2.78 15.78
CA VAL A 198 -17.50 3.66 14.99
C VAL A 198 -18.01 3.70 13.55
N GLN A 199 -18.16 4.91 13.02
CA GLN A 199 -18.57 5.17 11.65
C GLN A 199 -17.51 6.00 10.93
N LEU A 200 -17.26 5.67 9.67
CA LEU A 200 -16.43 6.46 8.76
C LEU A 200 -17.34 7.20 7.80
N HIS A 201 -17.31 8.53 7.84
CA HIS A 201 -18.02 9.36 6.86
C HIS A 201 -17.09 9.66 5.70
N CYS A 202 -17.49 9.34 4.47
CA CYS A 202 -16.74 9.71 3.28
C CYS A 202 -16.69 11.24 3.15
N ILE A 203 -15.53 11.77 2.74
CA ILE A 203 -15.26 13.19 2.52
C ILE A 203 -14.50 13.37 1.20
N PRO A 204 -14.50 14.58 0.61
CA PRO A 204 -13.55 14.93 -0.44
C PRO A 204 -12.10 14.72 0.02
N SER A 205 -11.18 14.57 -0.93
CA SER A 205 -9.74 14.58 -0.63
C SER A 205 -9.39 15.86 0.15
N PRO A 206 -8.73 15.76 1.32
CA PRO A 206 -8.37 16.95 2.09
C PRO A 206 -7.38 17.83 1.32
N ASP A 207 -7.65 19.13 1.18
CA ASP A 207 -6.74 20.10 0.52
C ASP A 207 -5.35 20.16 1.20
N THR A 208 -5.26 19.70 2.44
CA THR A 208 -4.02 19.57 3.21
C THR A 208 -3.20 18.32 2.87
N TYR A 209 -3.66 17.44 1.98
CA TYR A 209 -2.95 16.25 1.54
C TYR A 209 -2.59 16.36 0.06
N TYR A 210 -1.29 16.44 -0.19
CA TYR A 210 -0.68 16.39 -1.51
C TYR A 210 0.73 15.79 -1.38
N CYS A 211 1.27 15.31 -2.49
CA CYS A 211 2.57 14.63 -2.54
C CYS A 211 3.52 15.35 -3.50
N ASP A 212 4.77 15.55 -3.07
CA ASP A 212 5.88 15.79 -4.00
C ASP A 212 6.18 14.47 -4.73
N VAL A 213 6.30 14.48 -6.06
CA VAL A 213 6.72 13.29 -6.82
C VAL A 213 8.25 13.16 -6.74
N VAL A 214 8.75 11.96 -6.47
CA VAL A 214 10.17 11.62 -6.43
C VAL A 214 10.48 10.51 -7.42
N GLU A 215 11.54 10.69 -8.20
CA GLU A 215 11.99 9.73 -9.20
C GLU A 215 12.52 8.43 -8.55
N THR A 216 12.11 7.30 -9.11
CA THR A 216 12.66 5.98 -8.77
C THR A 216 14.07 5.83 -9.36
N PRO A 217 15.08 5.36 -8.60
CA PRO A 217 16.44 5.24 -9.11
C PRO A 217 16.52 4.36 -10.38
N GLU A 218 17.29 4.79 -11.38
CA GLU A 218 17.39 4.10 -12.69
C GLU A 218 17.63 2.58 -12.57
N SER A 219 18.53 2.19 -11.66
CA SER A 219 18.83 0.77 -11.38
C SER A 219 17.64 -0.04 -10.82
N VAL A 220 16.70 0.60 -10.12
CA VAL A 220 15.43 -0.02 -9.69
C VAL A 220 14.50 -0.15 -10.89
N VAL A 221 14.38 0.90 -11.72
CA VAL A 221 13.61 0.86 -12.98
C VAL A 221 14.11 -0.24 -13.92
N GLN A 222 15.43 -0.41 -14.05
CA GLN A 222 16.05 -1.51 -14.81
C GLN A 222 15.71 -2.89 -14.22
N THR A 223 15.70 -3.02 -12.89
CA THR A 223 15.30 -4.27 -12.22
C THR A 223 13.82 -4.58 -12.50
N VAL A 224 12.96 -3.56 -12.44
CA VAL A 224 11.53 -3.65 -12.73
C VAL A 224 11.30 -4.10 -14.18
N PHE A 225 11.94 -3.43 -15.13
CA PHE A 225 11.85 -3.78 -16.55
C PHE A 225 12.28 -5.23 -16.81
N GLN A 226 13.42 -5.66 -16.25
CA GLN A 226 13.91 -7.02 -16.43
C GLN A 226 12.93 -8.07 -15.87
N CYS A 227 12.46 -7.90 -14.64
CA CYS A 227 11.54 -8.88 -14.03
C CYS A 227 10.16 -8.90 -14.70
N ALA A 228 9.70 -7.77 -15.23
CA ALA A 228 8.48 -7.69 -16.01
C ALA A 228 8.63 -8.39 -17.37
N ASP A 229 9.72 -8.12 -18.10
CA ASP A 229 10.03 -8.73 -19.40
C ASP A 229 10.15 -10.26 -19.30
N GLU A 230 10.83 -10.77 -18.27
CA GLU A 230 10.89 -12.21 -17.94
C GLU A 230 9.47 -12.81 -17.85
N VAL A 231 8.56 -12.20 -17.08
CA VAL A 231 7.18 -12.70 -16.86
C VAL A 231 6.30 -12.57 -18.12
N TYR A 232 6.41 -11.49 -18.87
CA TYR A 232 5.61 -11.31 -20.10
C TYR A 232 6.10 -12.19 -21.26
N ALA A 233 7.41 -12.46 -21.35
CA ALA A 233 7.99 -13.38 -22.32
C ALA A 233 7.59 -14.85 -22.05
N GLU A 234 7.63 -15.28 -20.79
CA GLU A 234 7.13 -16.62 -20.39
C GLU A 234 5.67 -16.80 -20.81
N ASN A 235 4.80 -15.83 -20.50
CA ASN A 235 3.38 -15.88 -20.86
C ASN A 235 3.14 -15.92 -22.38
N ALA A 236 3.91 -15.18 -23.18
CA ALA A 236 3.82 -15.24 -24.64
C ALA A 236 4.27 -16.59 -25.23
N SER A 237 5.22 -17.27 -24.58
CA SER A 237 5.71 -18.58 -25.00
C SER A 237 4.74 -19.73 -24.69
N GLY A 238 3.89 -19.59 -23.66
CA GLY A 238 2.90 -20.59 -23.25
C GLY A 238 1.62 -20.62 -24.09
N THR A 239 1.47 -19.72 -25.08
CA THR A 239 0.29 -19.60 -25.96
C THR A 239 0.47 -20.20 -27.37
N GLN A 240 1.41 -21.14 -27.56
CA GLN A 240 1.61 -21.91 -28.80
C GLN A 240 1.20 -23.38 -28.65
#